data_AF-A0A848KSW1-F1
#
_entry.id   AF-A0A848KSW1-F1
#
_cell.length_a   1.000
_cell.length_b   1.000
_cell.length_c   1.000
_cell.angle_alpha   90.00
_cell.angle_beta   90.00
_cell.angle_gamma   90.00
#
_symmetry.space_group_name_H-M   'P 1'
#
loop_
_entity.id
_entity.type
_entity.pdbx_description
1 polymer ?
#
loop_
_entity_poly.entity_id
_entity_poly.type
_entity_poly.pdbx_seq_one_letter_code
_entity_poly.pdbx_strand_id
1 'polypeptide(L)'
;MPPQPPSVRKLALTIDGKTIPLLGASGGHIKATVSTTFSGTGGAPKRQISSYGYADLRIEFGIAMGAAIRDWINAFLGGMQTAKSGTVLELDQNNRVKAFHDFTGARITELIVPQCDASSTAAGKFTLIAAVSKVVPRAGDGSLVTFGPDATKPWLPANFRITIPGVPTTHVSIIDTFSFRRQSNSTVPGDLVTTVSELDVKQWQAWIDDFVIAGHNAQSNEKSGAIEWLAPNFSTVLGKLTLNQIGIFELARAETSGYRASLYFETSQLVQ
;
A
#
# COMPACT_ATOMS: atom_id res chain seq x y z
N MET A 1 -30.56 -12.72 26.04
CA MET A 1 -29.17 -12.24 25.95
C MET A 1 -29.03 -11.54 24.61
N PRO A 2 -28.80 -10.22 24.55
CA PRO A 2 -28.59 -9.54 23.27
C PRO A 2 -27.33 -10.12 22.60
N PRO A 3 -27.31 -10.25 21.26
CA PRO A 3 -26.11 -10.69 20.55
C PRO A 3 -24.99 -9.70 20.85
N GLN A 4 -23.86 -10.21 21.35
CA GLN A 4 -22.67 -9.41 21.54
C GLN A 4 -22.31 -8.77 20.19
N PRO A 5 -22.04 -7.45 20.11
CA PRO A 5 -21.53 -6.86 18.89
C PRO A 5 -20.30 -7.65 18.44
N PRO A 6 -20.11 -7.88 17.12
CA PRO A 6 -18.97 -8.64 16.63
C PRO A 6 -17.70 -8.04 17.22
N SER A 7 -16.95 -8.86 17.95
CA SER A 7 -15.69 -8.43 18.57
C SER A 7 -14.77 -7.89 17.48
N VAL A 8 -14.33 -6.63 17.62
CA VAL A 8 -13.31 -6.06 16.72
C VAL A 8 -12.10 -6.98 16.73
N ARG A 9 -11.82 -7.62 15.60
CA ARG A 9 -10.72 -8.57 15.46
C ARG A 9 -9.42 -7.79 15.59
N LYS A 10 -8.71 -7.96 16.71
CA LYS A 10 -7.36 -7.41 16.90
C LYS A 10 -6.36 -8.35 16.23
N LEU A 11 -5.44 -7.76 15.46
CA LEU A 11 -4.49 -8.50 14.65
C LEU A 11 -3.08 -7.98 14.89
N ALA A 12 -2.11 -8.87 14.75
CA ALA A 12 -0.71 -8.52 14.73
C ALA A 12 0.03 -9.34 13.67
N LEU A 13 1.21 -8.86 13.29
CA LEU A 13 2.14 -9.55 12.41
C LEU A 13 3.47 -9.70 13.11
N THR A 14 3.97 -10.92 13.18
CA THR A 14 5.36 -11.20 13.52
C THR A 14 6.15 -11.51 12.25
N ILE A 15 7.21 -10.75 12.00
CA ILE A 15 8.17 -10.96 10.91
C ILE A 15 9.57 -10.61 11.41
N ASP A 16 10.58 -11.40 11.07
CA ASP A 16 11.96 -11.22 11.55
C ASP A 16 12.08 -11.01 13.08
N GLY A 17 11.25 -11.70 13.86
CA GLY A 17 11.22 -11.60 15.32
C GLY A 17 10.64 -10.29 15.87
N LYS A 18 10.10 -9.42 15.02
CA LYS A 18 9.42 -8.18 15.42
C LYS A 18 7.91 -8.33 15.24
N THR A 19 7.16 -7.91 16.24
CA THR A 19 5.70 -7.94 16.24
C THR A 19 5.13 -6.53 16.13
N ILE A 20 4.26 -6.31 15.15
CA ILE A 20 3.57 -5.04 14.93
C ILE A 20 2.05 -5.24 14.94
N PRO A 21 1.27 -4.23 15.35
CA PRO A 21 -0.19 -4.31 15.22
C PRO A 21 -0.59 -4.16 13.76
N LEU A 22 -1.67 -4.85 13.38
CA LEU A 22 -2.30 -4.71 12.08
C LEU A 22 -3.66 -4.03 12.21
N LEU A 23 -4.01 -3.25 11.19
CA LEU A 23 -5.35 -2.70 11.00
C LEU A 23 -6.29 -3.72 10.33
N GLY A 24 -5.73 -4.68 9.60
CA GLY A 24 -6.47 -5.72 8.91
C GLY A 24 -5.56 -6.81 8.35
N ALA A 25 -6.09 -8.03 8.22
CA ALA A 25 -5.43 -9.11 7.50
C ALA A 25 -6.48 -10.04 6.87
N SER A 26 -6.24 -10.46 5.63
CA SER A 26 -7.10 -11.39 4.90
C SER A 26 -6.30 -12.19 3.88
N GLY A 27 -6.95 -13.17 3.23
CA GLY A 27 -6.29 -14.03 2.25
C GLY A 27 -5.49 -15.16 2.89
N GLY A 28 -4.54 -15.74 2.17
CA GLY A 28 -3.74 -16.87 2.65
C GLY A 28 -4.50 -18.20 2.81
N HIS A 29 -5.76 -18.28 2.38
CA HIS A 29 -6.53 -19.53 2.40
C HIS A 29 -6.17 -20.39 1.18
N ILE A 30 -6.35 -21.71 1.30
CA ILE A 30 -6.14 -22.65 0.19
C ILE A 30 -7.15 -22.36 -0.91
N LYS A 31 -6.68 -22.30 -2.15
CA LYS A 31 -7.49 -22.16 -3.37
C LYS A 31 -7.13 -23.28 -4.35
N ALA A 32 -8.14 -23.95 -4.90
CA ALA A 32 -7.96 -24.99 -5.90
C ALA A 32 -8.32 -24.49 -7.30
N THR A 33 -7.59 -24.97 -8.30
CA THR A 33 -7.93 -24.77 -9.72
C THR A 33 -8.79 -25.93 -10.19
N VAL A 34 -9.89 -25.63 -10.88
CA VAL A 34 -10.78 -26.64 -11.47
C VAL A 34 -10.58 -26.67 -12.97
N SER A 35 -10.19 -27.83 -13.49
CA SER A 35 -10.15 -28.12 -14.92
C SER A 35 -11.48 -28.73 -15.38
N THR A 36 -11.90 -28.40 -16.60
CA THR A 36 -13.12 -28.92 -17.21
C THR A 36 -12.75 -29.61 -18.52
N THR A 37 -13.17 -30.85 -18.69
CA THR A 37 -12.98 -31.63 -19.92
C THR A 37 -14.33 -31.93 -20.55
N PHE A 38 -14.50 -31.57 -21.82
CA PHE A 38 -15.70 -31.86 -22.60
C PHE A 38 -15.49 -33.15 -23.40
N SER A 39 -16.40 -34.12 -23.25
CA SER A 39 -16.41 -35.34 -24.07
C SER A 39 -17.15 -35.06 -25.39
N GLY A 40 -16.52 -35.35 -26.53
CA GLY A 40 -17.01 -34.98 -27.87
C GLY A 40 -18.33 -35.63 -28.31
N THR A 41 -18.79 -36.67 -27.63
CA THR A 41 -20.11 -37.28 -27.83
C THR A 41 -21.05 -36.80 -26.74
N GLY A 42 -21.94 -35.86 -27.07
CA GLY A 42 -22.94 -35.21 -26.22
C GLY A 42 -23.09 -35.80 -24.81
N GLY A 43 -22.48 -35.14 -23.82
CA GLY A 43 -22.54 -35.51 -22.41
C GLY A 43 -22.13 -34.34 -21.51
N ALA A 44 -22.45 -34.42 -20.22
CA ALA A 44 -22.10 -33.38 -19.26
C ALA A 44 -20.56 -33.26 -19.12
N PRO A 45 -20.00 -32.04 -19.02
CA PRO A 45 -18.56 -31.86 -18.88
C PRO A 45 -18.04 -32.42 -17.56
N LYS A 46 -16.86 -33.06 -17.60
CA LYS A 46 -16.17 -33.57 -16.41
C LYS A 46 -15.36 -32.44 -15.77
N ARG A 47 -15.60 -32.15 -14.49
CA ARG A 47 -14.84 -31.16 -13.71
C ARG A 47 -13.99 -31.87 -12.66
N GLN A 48 -12.73 -31.48 -12.52
CA GLN A 48 -11.80 -32.03 -11.52
C GLN A 48 -10.78 -31.00 -11.05
N ILE A 49 -10.32 -31.13 -9.80
CA ILE A 49 -9.23 -30.31 -9.26
C ILE A 49 -7.95 -30.67 -9.99
N SER A 50 -7.28 -29.67 -10.58
CA SER A 50 -6.02 -29.85 -11.31
C SER A 50 -4.79 -29.41 -10.51
N SER A 51 -4.95 -28.44 -9.62
CA SER A 51 -3.90 -27.95 -8.73
C SER A 51 -4.49 -27.22 -7.53
N TYR A 52 -3.67 -26.94 -6.53
CA TYR A 52 -4.01 -26.02 -5.45
C TYR A 52 -2.85 -25.06 -5.17
N GLY A 53 -3.16 -23.96 -4.52
CA GLY A 53 -2.23 -22.97 -4.01
C GLY A 53 -2.87 -22.19 -2.87
N TYR A 54 -2.34 -21.00 -2.60
CA TYR A 54 -2.87 -20.11 -1.58
C TYR A 54 -3.29 -18.79 -2.22
N ALA A 55 -4.40 -18.23 -1.76
CA ALA A 55 -4.75 -16.86 -2.09
C ALA A 55 -3.71 -15.89 -1.52
N ASP A 56 -3.46 -14.77 -2.20
CA ASP A 56 -2.52 -13.75 -1.73
C ASP A 56 -2.87 -13.30 -0.31
N LEU A 57 -1.84 -13.11 0.50
CA LEU A 57 -1.95 -12.56 1.84
C LEU A 57 -2.04 -11.04 1.75
N ARG A 58 -3.13 -10.46 2.22
CA ARG A 58 -3.35 -9.02 2.30
C ARG A 58 -3.18 -8.56 3.75
N ILE A 59 -2.29 -7.61 3.97
CA ILE A 59 -1.97 -7.06 5.29
C ILE A 59 -2.13 -5.54 5.26
N GLU A 60 -2.88 -5.01 6.23
CA GLU A 60 -3.14 -3.58 6.38
C GLU A 60 -2.50 -3.08 7.67
N PHE A 61 -1.72 -1.99 7.59
CA PHE A 61 -0.95 -1.45 8.71
C PHE A 61 -0.87 0.08 8.66
N GLY A 62 -0.60 0.68 9.81
CA GLY A 62 -0.42 2.13 9.94
C GLY A 62 0.99 2.58 9.51
N ILE A 63 1.24 3.89 9.56
CA ILE A 63 2.54 4.47 9.20
C ILE A 63 3.69 4.00 10.11
N ALA A 64 3.39 3.60 11.35
CA ALA A 64 4.34 3.04 12.31
C ALA A 64 4.59 1.53 12.09
N MET A 65 5.06 1.15 10.89
CA MET A 65 5.23 -0.25 10.49
C MET A 65 6.50 -0.93 11.02
N GLY A 66 7.45 -0.15 11.55
CA GLY A 66 8.72 -0.66 12.05
C GLY A 66 9.70 -1.09 10.96
N ALA A 67 10.96 -1.28 11.35
CA ALA A 67 12.07 -1.48 10.41
C ALA A 67 11.89 -2.73 9.54
N ALA A 68 11.46 -3.87 10.10
CA ALA A 68 11.37 -5.12 9.35
C ALA A 68 10.40 -5.04 8.14
N ILE A 69 9.25 -4.36 8.31
CA ILE A 69 8.30 -4.16 7.21
C ILE A 69 8.79 -3.07 6.26
N ARG A 70 9.30 -1.96 6.78
CA ARG A 70 9.86 -0.88 5.95
C ARG A 70 10.99 -1.37 5.06
N ASP A 71 11.90 -2.17 5.59
CA ASP A 71 13.06 -2.68 4.85
C ASP A 71 12.61 -3.72 3.80
N TRP A 72 11.59 -4.53 4.10
CA TRP A 72 10.98 -5.44 3.12
C TRP A 72 10.28 -4.69 1.98
N ILE A 73 9.55 -3.61 2.31
CA ILE A 73 8.95 -2.71 1.33
C ILE A 73 10.03 -2.04 0.48
N ASN A 74 11.07 -1.47 1.08
CA ASN A 74 12.14 -0.81 0.34
C ASN A 74 12.90 -1.76 -0.58
N ALA A 75 13.11 -3.01 -0.17
CA ALA A 75 13.65 -4.03 -1.05
C ALA A 75 12.74 -4.26 -2.27
N PHE A 76 11.41 -4.35 -2.04
CA PHE A 76 10.43 -4.46 -3.12
C PHE A 76 10.40 -3.23 -4.04
N LEU A 77 10.42 -2.02 -3.49
CA LEU A 77 10.47 -0.77 -4.26
C LEU A 77 11.76 -0.67 -5.09
N GLY A 78 12.89 -1.17 -4.57
CA GLY A 78 14.15 -1.32 -5.29
C GLY A 78 14.19 -2.49 -6.29
N GLY A 79 13.05 -3.16 -6.56
CA GLY A 79 12.93 -4.25 -7.53
C GLY A 79 13.33 -5.63 -7.03
N MET A 80 13.75 -5.76 -5.76
CA MET A 80 14.13 -7.04 -5.17
C MET A 80 12.92 -7.85 -4.69
N GLN A 81 12.98 -9.16 -4.91
CA GLN A 81 11.94 -10.12 -4.50
C GLN A 81 12.41 -10.93 -3.29
N THR A 82 12.45 -10.28 -2.12
CA THR A 82 12.83 -10.95 -0.88
C THR A 82 11.64 -11.75 -0.33
N ALA A 83 11.83 -13.06 -0.18
CA ALA A 83 10.84 -13.92 0.46
C ALA A 83 10.94 -13.80 1.99
N LYS A 84 9.80 -13.70 2.68
CA LYS A 84 9.73 -13.67 4.14
C LYS A 84 8.78 -14.74 4.67
N SER A 85 9.07 -15.21 5.87
CA SER A 85 8.17 -16.05 6.65
C SER A 85 7.79 -15.31 7.91
N GLY A 86 6.61 -15.59 8.43
CA GLY A 86 6.10 -14.90 9.60
C GLY A 86 4.76 -15.46 10.02
N THR A 87 4.12 -14.75 10.95
CA THR A 87 2.88 -15.20 11.55
C THR A 87 1.91 -14.04 11.68
N VAL A 88 0.70 -14.20 11.17
CA VAL A 88 -0.42 -13.32 11.53
C VAL A 88 -1.07 -13.87 12.80
N LEU A 89 -1.13 -13.05 13.84
CA LEU A 89 -1.73 -13.39 15.12
C LEU A 89 -3.14 -12.81 15.20
N GLU A 90 -4.10 -13.65 15.59
CA GLU A 90 -5.41 -13.19 16.02
C GLU A 90 -5.41 -13.02 17.52
N LEU A 91 -5.82 -11.85 18.00
CA LEU A 91 -5.80 -11.48 19.40
C LEU A 91 -7.22 -11.33 19.95
N ASP A 92 -7.39 -11.63 21.24
CA ASP A 92 -8.58 -11.26 22.00
C ASP A 92 -8.58 -9.77 22.39
N GLN A 93 -9.62 -9.34 23.12
CA GLN A 93 -9.73 -7.94 23.56
C GLN A 93 -8.61 -7.52 24.52
N ASN A 94 -7.98 -8.47 25.21
CA ASN A 94 -6.88 -8.30 26.16
C ASN A 94 -5.50 -8.49 25.51
N ASN A 95 -5.42 -8.52 24.17
CA ASN A 95 -4.22 -8.78 23.39
C ASN A 95 -3.59 -10.17 23.63
N ARG A 96 -4.38 -11.17 24.01
CA ARG A 96 -3.92 -12.56 24.10
C ARG A 96 -4.14 -13.31 22.80
N VAL A 97 -3.18 -14.13 22.39
CA VAL A 97 -3.24 -14.87 21.12
C VAL A 97 -4.32 -15.95 21.16
N LYS A 98 -5.29 -15.85 20.24
CA LYS A 98 -6.35 -16.84 20.01
C LYS A 98 -6.04 -17.80 18.86
N ALA A 99 -5.30 -17.35 17.85
CA ALA A 99 -4.89 -18.15 16.72
C ALA A 99 -3.63 -17.60 16.08
N PHE A 100 -2.85 -18.49 15.46
CA PHE A 100 -1.73 -18.15 14.60
C PHE A 100 -2.05 -18.57 13.17
N HIS A 101 -1.60 -17.77 12.22
CA HIS A 101 -1.56 -18.12 10.79
C HIS A 101 -0.12 -17.97 10.34
N ASP A 102 0.64 -19.07 10.41
CA ASP A 102 2.04 -19.08 10.00
C ASP A 102 2.10 -19.13 8.48
N PHE A 103 2.74 -18.15 7.87
CA PHE A 103 2.98 -18.13 6.44
C PHE A 103 4.47 -18.30 6.14
N THR A 104 4.75 -18.88 4.97
CA THR A 104 6.13 -19.05 4.49
C THR A 104 6.25 -18.61 3.03
N GLY A 105 7.44 -18.10 2.69
CA GLY A 105 7.76 -17.71 1.32
C GLY A 105 6.94 -16.54 0.79
N ALA A 106 6.46 -15.65 1.68
CA ALA A 106 5.72 -14.46 1.29
C ALA A 106 6.59 -13.54 0.44
N ARG A 107 6.11 -13.15 -0.73
CA ARG A 107 6.76 -12.25 -1.69
C ARG A 107 5.81 -11.12 -2.02
N ILE A 108 6.21 -9.87 -1.81
CA ILE A 108 5.35 -8.71 -2.09
C ILE A 108 5.02 -8.69 -3.59
N THR A 109 3.73 -8.59 -3.89
CA THR A 109 3.19 -8.42 -5.25
C THR A 109 2.64 -7.02 -5.45
N GLU A 110 2.14 -6.38 -4.39
CA GLU A 110 1.62 -5.02 -4.44
C GLU A 110 1.76 -4.29 -3.11
N LEU A 111 2.12 -3.00 -3.17
CA LEU A 111 1.97 -2.05 -2.07
C LEU A 111 1.01 -0.95 -2.51
N ILE A 112 -0.04 -0.71 -1.73
CA ILE A 112 -1.02 0.35 -1.96
C ILE A 112 -0.79 1.47 -0.95
N VAL A 113 -0.57 2.67 -1.45
CA VAL A 113 -0.47 3.92 -0.68
C VAL A 113 -1.87 4.54 -0.64
N PRO A 114 -2.41 4.88 0.55
CA PRO A 114 -3.76 5.41 0.65
C PRO A 114 -3.88 6.77 -0.02
N GLN A 115 -5.09 7.11 -0.46
CA GLN A 115 -5.44 8.47 -0.84
C GLN A 115 -5.14 9.43 0.31
N CYS A 116 -4.55 10.57 -0.03
CA CYS A 116 -4.40 11.71 0.86
C CYS A 116 -5.41 12.77 0.41
N ASP A 117 -6.37 13.11 1.27
CA ASP A 117 -7.39 14.12 0.98
C ASP A 117 -7.46 15.06 2.18
N ALA A 118 -7.13 16.34 1.96
CA ALA A 118 -7.04 17.36 3.00
C ALA A 118 -8.37 17.60 3.74
N SER A 119 -9.50 17.18 3.16
CA SER A 119 -10.83 17.28 3.77
C SER A 119 -11.24 16.02 4.55
N SER A 120 -10.49 14.92 4.42
CA SER A 120 -10.85 13.63 4.99
C SER A 120 -10.50 13.53 6.48
N THR A 121 -11.35 12.84 7.24
CA THR A 121 -11.12 12.49 8.64
C THR A 121 -10.79 11.01 8.84
N ALA A 122 -10.67 10.25 7.75
CA ALA A 122 -10.43 8.81 7.80
C ALA A 122 -9.00 8.49 8.24
N ALA A 123 -8.85 7.47 9.10
CA ALA A 123 -7.54 6.96 9.48
C ALA A 123 -6.83 6.28 8.30
N GLY A 124 -5.54 6.50 8.18
CA GLY A 124 -4.72 6.00 7.09
C GLY A 124 -4.29 4.55 7.27
N LYS A 125 -4.25 3.81 6.16
CA LYS A 125 -3.69 2.46 6.11
C LYS A 125 -2.90 2.24 4.81
N PHE A 126 -1.73 1.66 4.94
CA PHE A 126 -1.06 1.01 3.80
C PHE A 126 -1.64 -0.39 3.64
N THR A 127 -1.68 -0.88 2.40
CA THR A 127 -1.98 -2.29 2.13
C THR A 127 -0.80 -2.94 1.45
N LEU A 128 -0.28 -4.02 2.01
CA LEU A 128 0.69 -4.91 1.38
C LEU A 128 -0.01 -6.20 0.97
N ILE A 129 0.16 -6.57 -0.29
CA ILE A 129 -0.30 -7.84 -0.85
C ILE A 129 0.92 -8.69 -1.17
N ALA A 130 0.92 -9.93 -0.72
CA ALA A 130 2.02 -10.86 -0.93
C ALA A 130 1.53 -12.24 -1.35
N ALA A 131 2.15 -12.80 -2.39
CA ALA A 131 1.98 -14.19 -2.75
C ALA A 131 2.71 -15.07 -1.74
N VAL A 132 2.07 -16.14 -1.26
CA VAL A 132 2.61 -17.04 -0.22
C VAL A 132 2.71 -18.47 -0.72
N SER A 133 3.72 -19.21 -0.27
CA SER A 133 3.89 -20.62 -0.65
C SER A 133 3.08 -21.57 0.23
N LYS A 134 2.88 -21.19 1.50
CA LYS A 134 2.15 -21.99 2.48
C LYS A 134 1.60 -21.12 3.59
N VAL A 135 0.40 -21.44 4.05
CA VAL A 135 -0.18 -20.93 5.30
C VAL A 135 -0.66 -22.10 6.16
N VAL A 136 -0.32 -22.08 7.44
CA VAL A 136 -0.69 -23.10 8.43
C VAL A 136 -1.42 -22.42 9.59
N PRO A 137 -2.73 -22.65 9.76
CA PRO A 137 -3.43 -22.21 10.97
C PRO A 137 -2.99 -23.06 12.17
N ARG A 138 -2.81 -22.42 13.32
CA ARG A 138 -2.59 -23.09 14.61
C ARG A 138 -3.43 -22.44 15.70
N ALA A 139 -3.82 -23.24 16.69
CA ALA A 139 -4.46 -22.74 17.89
C ALA A 139 -3.56 -21.74 18.62
N GLY A 140 -4.16 -20.68 19.17
CA GLY A 140 -3.46 -19.73 20.03
C GLY A 140 -3.06 -20.36 21.35
N ASP A 141 -2.02 -19.80 21.95
CA ASP A 141 -1.46 -20.24 23.23
C ASP A 141 -1.85 -19.31 24.40
N GLY A 142 -2.65 -18.28 24.14
CA GLY A 142 -3.05 -17.29 25.14
C GLY A 142 -1.93 -16.35 25.58
N SER A 143 -0.76 -16.37 24.91
CA SER A 143 0.35 -15.47 25.19
C SER A 143 -0.07 -14.02 25.01
N LEU A 144 0.42 -13.14 25.88
CA LEU A 144 0.13 -11.70 25.83
C LEU A 144 1.06 -11.02 24.82
N VAL A 145 0.47 -10.30 23.86
CA VAL A 145 1.19 -9.43 22.94
C VAL A 145 1.11 -8.00 23.44
N THR A 146 2.27 -7.35 23.56
CA THR A 146 2.37 -5.93 23.90
C THR A 146 2.90 -5.15 22.70
N PHE A 147 2.41 -3.93 22.56
CA PHE A 147 2.88 -3.00 21.54
C PHE A 147 3.45 -1.76 22.21
N GLY A 148 4.39 -1.10 21.53
CA GLY A 148 4.85 0.23 21.95
C GLY A 148 3.71 1.25 21.92
N PRO A 149 3.80 2.35 22.70
CA PRO A 149 2.72 3.34 22.84
C PRO A 149 2.28 3.95 21.51
N ASP A 150 3.20 4.09 20.55
CA ASP A 150 2.91 4.70 19.25
C ASP A 150 2.50 3.70 18.16
N ALA A 151 2.59 2.39 18.43
CA ALA A 151 2.39 1.36 17.39
C ALA A 151 0.94 1.31 16.87
N THR A 152 -0.02 1.71 17.70
CA THR A 152 -1.45 1.74 17.36
C THR A 152 -1.98 3.15 17.15
N LYS A 153 -1.12 4.17 17.16
CA LYS A 153 -1.56 5.56 17.04
C LYS A 153 -2.13 5.78 15.63
N PRO A 154 -3.41 6.15 15.50
CA PRO A 154 -3.96 6.45 14.19
C PRO A 154 -3.25 7.67 13.62
N TRP A 155 -3.09 7.67 12.30
CA TRP A 155 -2.55 8.80 11.55
C TRP A 155 -3.56 9.20 10.48
N LEU A 156 -3.57 10.47 10.10
CA LEU A 156 -4.50 11.02 9.13
C LEU A 156 -3.75 11.29 7.82
N PRO A 157 -4.07 10.60 6.71
CA PRO A 157 -3.54 10.92 5.38
C PRO A 157 -3.84 12.34 4.93
N ALA A 158 -4.88 12.97 5.50
CA ALA A 158 -5.19 14.39 5.29
C ALA A 158 -4.07 15.33 5.74
N ASN A 159 -3.26 14.92 6.72
CA ASN A 159 -2.10 15.68 7.17
C ASN A 159 -0.91 15.30 6.29
N PHE A 160 -0.87 15.78 5.06
CA PHE A 160 0.19 15.48 4.12
C PHE A 160 0.84 16.73 3.54
N ARG A 161 2.00 16.54 2.93
CA ARG A 161 2.68 17.51 2.10
C ARG A 161 3.31 16.78 0.93
N ILE A 162 3.08 17.27 -0.27
CA ILE A 162 3.87 16.90 -1.45
C ILE A 162 4.85 18.03 -1.75
N THR A 163 6.08 17.68 -2.13
CA THR A 163 7.10 18.63 -2.57
C THR A 163 7.67 18.17 -3.90
N ILE A 164 7.62 19.05 -4.89
CA ILE A 164 8.28 18.88 -6.20
C ILE A 164 9.00 20.21 -6.49
N PRO A 165 10.34 20.29 -6.39
CA PRO A 165 11.07 21.53 -6.58
C PRO A 165 10.77 22.21 -7.93
N GLY A 166 10.55 23.51 -7.88
CA GLY A 166 10.21 24.32 -9.05
C GLY A 166 8.73 24.27 -9.46
N VAL A 167 7.87 23.61 -8.69
CA VAL A 167 6.42 23.58 -8.89
C VAL A 167 5.72 23.93 -7.57
N PRO A 168 4.74 24.86 -7.54
CA PRO A 168 4.00 25.15 -6.33
C PRO A 168 3.13 23.96 -5.95
N THR A 169 3.36 23.43 -4.75
CA THR A 169 2.64 22.26 -4.21
C THR A 169 1.86 22.56 -2.93
N THR A 170 1.86 23.81 -2.47
CA THR A 170 1.21 24.23 -1.22
C THR A 170 -0.31 24.09 -1.27
N HIS A 171 -0.93 24.25 -2.44
CA HIS A 171 -2.37 24.11 -2.62
C HIS A 171 -2.78 22.80 -3.32
N VAL A 172 -2.00 21.73 -3.15
CA VAL A 172 -2.42 20.37 -3.50
C VAL A 172 -3.36 19.86 -2.41
N SER A 173 -4.60 19.55 -2.77
CA SER A 173 -5.65 19.13 -1.82
C SER A 173 -5.84 17.62 -1.77
N ILE A 174 -5.56 16.91 -2.87
CA ILE A 174 -5.73 15.46 -2.98
C ILE A 174 -4.50 14.85 -3.66
N ILE A 175 -4.08 13.70 -3.17
CA ILE A 175 -3.25 12.72 -3.87
C ILE A 175 -4.08 11.43 -3.93
N ASP A 176 -4.43 10.95 -5.12
CA ASP A 176 -5.23 9.73 -5.26
C ASP A 176 -4.49 8.50 -4.72
N THR A 177 -5.25 7.44 -4.46
CA THR A 177 -4.66 6.13 -4.14
C THR A 177 -3.83 5.67 -5.34
N PHE A 178 -2.60 5.25 -5.08
CA PHE A 178 -1.74 4.63 -6.07
C PHE A 178 -1.04 3.40 -5.47
N SER A 179 -0.40 2.62 -6.33
CA SER A 179 0.14 1.33 -5.95
C SER A 179 1.44 1.02 -6.68
N PHE A 180 2.35 0.35 -6.01
CA PHE A 180 3.51 -0.28 -6.61
C PHE A 180 3.17 -1.74 -6.90
N ARG A 181 3.22 -2.16 -8.16
CA ARG A 181 2.87 -3.53 -8.56
C ARG A 181 4.07 -4.26 -9.12
N ARG A 182 4.20 -5.54 -8.78
CA ARG A 182 5.16 -6.41 -9.42
C ARG A 182 4.74 -6.67 -10.85
N GLN A 183 5.59 -6.34 -11.81
CA GLN A 183 5.45 -6.71 -13.21
C GLN A 183 6.72 -7.44 -13.66
N SER A 184 6.59 -8.73 -13.94
CA SER A 184 7.73 -9.59 -14.29
C SER A 184 8.85 -9.50 -13.23
N ASN A 185 10.01 -8.95 -13.61
CA ASN A 185 11.17 -8.82 -12.74
C ASN A 185 11.36 -7.42 -12.12
N SER A 186 10.42 -6.50 -12.33
CA SER A 186 10.51 -5.12 -11.86
C SER A 186 9.28 -4.72 -11.03
N THR A 187 9.47 -3.76 -10.15
CA THR A 187 8.37 -3.12 -9.43
C THR A 187 8.02 -1.84 -10.15
N VAL A 188 6.77 -1.74 -10.61
CA VAL A 188 6.29 -0.61 -11.41
C VAL A 188 5.35 0.21 -10.55
N PRO A 189 5.67 1.49 -10.28
CA PRO A 189 4.72 2.40 -9.64
C PRO A 189 3.54 2.69 -10.57
N GLY A 190 2.35 2.81 -10.00
CA GLY A 190 1.23 3.44 -10.67
C GLY A 190 1.39 4.95 -10.66
N ASP A 191 0.65 5.60 -11.56
CA ASP A 191 0.68 7.05 -11.72
C ASP A 191 0.34 7.77 -10.42
N LEU A 192 1.07 8.87 -10.17
CA LEU A 192 0.77 9.81 -9.10
C LEU A 192 -0.19 10.86 -9.63
N VAL A 193 -1.39 10.88 -9.09
CA VAL A 193 -2.44 11.81 -9.50
C VAL A 193 -2.73 12.76 -8.36
N THR A 194 -2.71 14.06 -8.64
CA THR A 194 -2.93 15.10 -7.63
C THR A 194 -3.99 16.10 -8.06
N THR A 195 -4.81 16.58 -7.12
CA THR A 195 -5.71 17.72 -7.34
C THR A 195 -5.05 19.00 -6.84
N VAL A 196 -4.92 19.96 -7.75
CA VAL A 196 -4.25 21.24 -7.54
C VAL A 196 -5.26 22.38 -7.65
N SER A 197 -5.12 23.39 -6.78
CA SER A 197 -5.92 24.61 -6.85
C SER A 197 -5.70 25.40 -8.15
N GLU A 198 -6.74 26.08 -8.62
CA GLU A 198 -6.65 27.03 -9.76
C GLU A 198 -5.62 28.16 -9.50
N LEU A 199 -5.29 28.44 -8.23
CA LEU A 199 -4.28 29.45 -7.86
C LEU A 199 -2.87 29.08 -8.33
N ASP A 200 -2.56 27.78 -8.37
CA ASP A 200 -1.24 27.26 -8.69
C ASP A 200 -1.16 26.75 -10.14
N VAL A 201 -2.30 26.64 -10.85
CA VAL A 201 -2.38 25.94 -12.16
C VAL A 201 -1.44 26.50 -13.22
N LYS A 202 -1.13 27.80 -13.20
CA LYS A 202 -0.28 28.41 -14.24
C LYS A 202 1.11 27.79 -14.30
N GLN A 203 1.71 27.50 -13.15
CA GLN A 203 3.04 26.89 -13.07
C GLN A 203 2.98 25.40 -13.44
N TRP A 204 1.88 24.71 -13.14
CA TRP A 204 1.64 23.34 -13.58
C TRP A 204 1.45 23.28 -15.11
N GLN A 205 0.71 24.23 -15.68
CA GLN A 205 0.55 24.36 -17.14
C GLN A 205 1.89 24.67 -17.81
N ALA A 206 2.70 25.55 -17.25
CA ALA A 206 4.04 25.83 -17.77
C ALA A 206 4.93 24.56 -17.78
N TRP A 207 4.76 23.66 -16.80
CA TRP A 207 5.45 22.37 -16.81
C TRP A 207 4.93 21.45 -17.91
N ILE A 208 3.61 21.39 -18.17
CA ILE A 208 3.05 20.67 -19.33
C ILE A 208 3.61 21.23 -20.65
N ASP A 209 3.60 22.55 -20.81
CA ASP A 209 4.01 23.22 -22.05
C ASP A 209 5.50 22.95 -22.35
N ASP A 210 6.36 22.98 -21.34
CA ASP A 210 7.80 22.71 -21.50
C ASP A 210 8.09 21.20 -21.68
N PHE A 211 7.53 20.35 -20.81
CA PHE A 211 7.89 18.94 -20.74
C PHE A 211 7.21 18.13 -21.86
N VAL A 212 5.90 18.34 -22.07
CA VAL A 212 5.10 17.57 -23.02
C VAL A 212 5.10 18.23 -24.40
N ILE A 213 4.78 19.53 -24.49
CA ILE A 213 4.57 20.20 -25.78
C ILE A 213 5.89 20.57 -26.45
N ALA A 214 6.82 21.18 -25.73
CA ALA A 214 8.15 21.51 -26.25
C ALA A 214 9.08 20.28 -26.32
N GLY A 215 8.68 19.15 -25.74
CA GLY A 215 9.41 17.88 -25.83
C GLY A 215 10.64 17.80 -24.93
N HIS A 216 10.77 18.66 -23.91
CA HIS A 216 11.84 18.56 -22.91
C HIS A 216 11.58 17.44 -21.90
N ASN A 217 11.17 16.26 -22.36
CA ASN A 217 10.82 15.10 -21.52
C ASN A 217 11.92 14.04 -21.41
N ALA A 218 13.17 14.38 -21.71
CA ALA A 218 14.30 13.52 -21.41
C ALA A 218 14.45 13.32 -19.89
N GLN A 219 15.02 12.18 -19.48
CA GLN A 219 15.21 11.81 -18.06
C GLN A 219 15.96 12.89 -17.25
N SER A 220 16.84 13.67 -17.88
CA SER A 220 17.56 14.79 -17.24
C SER A 220 16.67 15.97 -16.84
N ASN A 221 15.48 16.08 -17.45
CA ASN A 221 14.51 17.15 -17.19
C ASN A 221 13.42 16.70 -16.21
N GLU A 222 13.39 15.42 -15.85
CA GLU A 222 12.48 14.90 -14.84
C GLU A 222 12.85 15.44 -13.46
N LYS A 223 11.82 15.64 -12.64
CA LYS A 223 11.97 16.20 -11.30
C LYS A 223 12.18 15.09 -10.27
N SER A 224 12.44 15.48 -9.04
CA SER A 224 12.38 14.60 -7.88
C SER A 224 11.49 15.23 -6.82
N GLY A 225 11.02 14.46 -5.86
CA GLY A 225 10.06 14.95 -4.90
C GLY A 225 9.83 13.99 -3.75
N ALA A 226 8.85 14.33 -2.92
CA ALA A 226 8.44 13.47 -1.83
C ALA A 226 7.00 13.73 -1.41
N ILE A 227 6.38 12.70 -0.85
CA ILE A 227 5.15 12.78 -0.07
C ILE A 227 5.55 12.58 1.39
N GLU A 228 5.21 13.54 2.24
CA GLU A 228 5.44 13.49 3.68
C GLU A 228 4.08 13.45 4.38
N TRP A 229 3.94 12.51 5.31
CA TRP A 229 2.77 12.42 6.18
C TRP A 229 3.12 12.97 7.56
N LEU A 230 2.25 13.81 8.09
CA LEU A 230 2.53 14.70 9.20
C LEU A 230 1.68 14.34 10.41
N ALA A 231 2.22 14.58 11.60
CA ALA A 231 1.45 14.53 12.83
C ALA A 231 0.41 15.68 12.85
N PRO A 232 -0.58 15.67 13.76
CA PRO A 232 -1.59 16.73 13.88
C PRO A 232 -1.03 18.15 14.14
N ASN A 233 0.26 18.28 14.45
CA ASN A 233 0.95 19.57 14.56
C ASN A 233 1.44 20.12 13.19
N PHE A 234 1.16 19.42 12.09
CA PHE A 234 1.55 19.76 10.71
C PHE A 234 3.06 20.03 10.52
N SER A 235 3.89 19.53 11.43
CA SER A 235 5.33 19.83 11.47
C SER A 235 6.17 18.57 11.65
N THR A 236 5.77 17.65 12.52
CA THR A 236 6.47 16.38 12.72
C THR A 236 6.16 15.43 11.58
N VAL A 237 7.17 15.02 10.83
CA VAL A 237 7.04 14.00 9.78
C VAL A 237 6.94 12.61 10.43
N LEU A 238 5.85 11.91 10.17
CA LEU A 238 5.59 10.54 10.62
C LEU A 238 6.15 9.49 9.66
N GLY A 239 6.27 9.85 8.38
CA GLY A 239 6.85 9.03 7.33
C GLY A 239 6.94 9.80 6.03
N LYS A 240 7.82 9.34 5.15
CA LYS A 240 8.16 10.00 3.89
C LYS A 240 8.33 8.97 2.78
N LEU A 241 7.68 9.19 1.65
CA LEU A 241 7.92 8.46 0.42
C LEU A 241 8.68 9.38 -0.55
N THR A 242 9.93 9.03 -0.86
CA THR A 242 10.70 9.74 -1.90
C THR A 242 10.21 9.31 -3.27
N LEU A 243 10.23 10.24 -4.22
CA LEU A 243 9.82 10.03 -5.60
C LEU A 243 10.94 10.56 -6.49
N ASN A 244 11.50 9.72 -7.36
CA ASN A 244 12.54 10.15 -8.31
C ASN A 244 12.06 9.97 -9.74
N GLN A 245 12.61 10.77 -10.65
CA GLN A 245 12.32 10.72 -12.10
C GLN A 245 10.84 11.00 -12.38
N ILE A 246 10.35 12.09 -11.79
CA ILE A 246 8.96 12.52 -11.91
C ILE A 246 8.78 13.30 -13.21
N GLY A 247 7.89 12.81 -14.07
CA GLY A 247 7.39 13.53 -15.24
C GLY A 247 5.90 13.80 -15.15
N ILE A 248 5.45 14.92 -15.74
CA ILE A 248 4.03 15.25 -15.88
C ILE A 248 3.57 14.88 -17.29
N PHE A 249 2.37 14.31 -17.42
CA PHE A 249 1.84 13.91 -18.74
C PHE A 249 0.39 14.34 -18.99
N GLU A 250 -0.32 14.80 -17.96
CA GLU A 250 -1.68 15.30 -18.11
C GLU A 250 -1.97 16.39 -17.08
N LEU A 251 -2.69 17.42 -17.53
CA LEU A 251 -3.34 18.40 -16.66
C LEU A 251 -4.75 18.62 -17.19
N ALA A 252 -5.74 18.20 -16.43
CA ALA A 252 -7.15 18.28 -16.80
C ALA A 252 -7.94 19.05 -15.74
N ARG A 253 -9.08 19.64 -16.10
CA ARG A 253 -9.97 20.23 -15.09
C ARG A 253 -10.57 19.11 -14.24
N ALA A 254 -10.58 19.27 -12.92
CA ALA A 254 -11.22 18.31 -12.03
C ALA A 254 -12.76 18.43 -12.10
N GLU A 255 -13.47 17.34 -11.80
CA GLU A 255 -14.94 17.30 -11.87
C GLU A 255 -15.61 18.24 -10.87
N THR A 256 -15.00 18.45 -9.69
CA THR A 256 -15.55 19.28 -8.62
C THR A 256 -14.91 20.66 -8.57
N SER A 257 -13.60 20.75 -8.40
CA SER A 257 -12.86 22.01 -8.31
C SER A 257 -11.35 21.81 -8.54
N GLY A 258 -10.70 22.80 -9.16
CA GLY A 258 -9.27 22.77 -9.44
C GLY A 258 -8.92 21.94 -10.68
N TYR A 259 -7.69 21.44 -10.71
CA TYR A 259 -7.13 20.68 -11.81
C TYR A 259 -6.54 19.36 -11.32
N ARG A 260 -6.75 18.30 -12.08
CA ARG A 260 -6.13 16.99 -11.90
C ARG A 260 -4.85 16.93 -12.71
N ALA A 261 -3.71 16.83 -12.04
CA ALA A 261 -2.41 16.60 -12.65
C ALA A 261 -2.04 15.12 -12.54
N SER A 262 -1.73 14.47 -13.66
CA SER A 262 -1.26 13.09 -13.70
C SER A 262 0.24 13.06 -13.98
N LEU A 263 0.97 12.36 -13.10
CA LEU A 263 2.43 12.29 -13.06
C LEU A 263 2.86 10.83 -13.08
N TYR A 264 3.98 10.52 -13.72
CA TYR A 264 4.69 9.25 -13.52
C TYR A 264 5.94 9.48 -12.68
N PHE A 265 6.49 8.42 -12.12
CA PHE A 265 7.79 8.40 -11.45
C PHE A 265 8.42 7.02 -11.57
N GLU A 266 9.74 6.88 -11.48
CA GLU A 266 10.40 5.59 -11.74
C GLU A 266 10.74 4.83 -10.47
N THR A 267 11.22 5.53 -9.44
CA THR A 267 11.73 4.89 -8.21
C THR A 267 11.24 5.61 -6.96
N SER A 268 11.19 4.86 -5.86
CA SER A 268 10.77 5.38 -4.57
C SER A 268 11.43 4.65 -3.41
N GLN A 269 11.49 5.34 -2.29
CA GLN A 269 11.92 4.77 -1.03
C GLN A 269 11.05 5.30 0.10
N LEU A 270 10.64 4.40 0.98
CA LEU A 270 9.91 4.72 2.19
C LEU A 270 10.88 4.94 3.35
N VAL A 271 10.84 6.12 3.94
CA VAL A 271 11.67 6.57 5.06
C VAL A 271 10.76 6.85 6.25
N GLN A 272 11.14 6.35 7.42
CA GLN A 272 10.44 6.56 8.68
C GLN A 272 11.45 6.80 9.79
#